data_AF-W7ELQ8-F1
#
_entry.id   AF-W7ELQ8-F1
#
_cell.length_a   1.000
_cell.length_b   1.000
_cell.length_c   1.000
_cell.angle_alpha   90.00
_cell.angle_beta   90.00
_cell.angle_gamma   90.00
#
_symmetry.space_group_name_H-M   'P 1'
#
loop_
_entity.id
_entity.type
_entity.pdbx_description
1 polymer ?
#
loop_
_entity_poly.entity_id
_entity_poly.type
_entity_poly.pdbx_seq_one_letter_code
_entity_poly.pdbx_strand_id
1 'polypeptide(L)'
;MRHTALLSATTALLASTSTAQSVASSSSKRGLCHVPSNKHPEDDKIWLQGPSPPTWYYNYKPEPTAEYAKNTAMQFVPMLWGASSDDKGTPFLDSVKQQIANGANITYVLGFNEPDGGYDTGGSSLAASLAAARWKAEMEPLKELGVKLGAPGVTGAETGWQWLENFYNECNGGCNPDFVPVHWYGNFEGMMSHIGRVTSKWPNMTVWVTEYGYPNQPLEEAQSFYNMSATSFDSWPNITHYSYFGAFRSDVSNVGANAAMLTQDGKLTDIGSWYLGGPATKNIPKKSAAAAAAGVPAQAYAFAATVAMWLFWA
;
A
#
# COMPACT_ATOMS: atom_id res chain seq x y z
N MET A 1 60.79 48.36 -25.81
CA MET A 1 59.93 47.63 -24.87
C MET A 1 58.49 47.89 -25.28
N ARG A 2 57.79 46.92 -25.86
CA ARG A 2 56.37 47.04 -26.22
C ARG A 2 55.64 45.90 -25.52
N HIS A 3 54.73 46.27 -24.62
CA HIS A 3 53.97 45.38 -23.76
C HIS A 3 52.91 44.62 -24.56
N THR A 4 52.93 43.30 -24.46
CA THR A 4 51.87 42.40 -24.92
C THR A 4 50.75 42.38 -23.88
N ALA A 5 49.54 42.78 -24.28
CA ALA A 5 48.35 42.65 -23.45
C ALA A 5 47.78 41.23 -23.58
N LEU A 6 47.72 40.50 -22.47
CA LEU A 6 47.03 39.21 -22.35
C LEU A 6 45.55 39.47 -22.06
N LEU A 7 44.66 39.10 -22.99
CA LEU A 7 43.23 39.00 -22.71
C LEU A 7 42.96 37.73 -21.90
N SER A 8 42.53 37.88 -20.65
CA SER A 8 41.90 36.80 -19.87
C SER A 8 40.48 36.59 -20.36
N ALA A 9 40.18 35.38 -20.86
CA ALA A 9 38.82 34.94 -21.12
C ALA A 9 38.28 34.26 -19.85
N THR A 10 37.39 34.95 -19.13
CA THR A 10 36.61 34.36 -18.04
C THR A 10 35.41 33.61 -18.62
N THR A 11 35.51 32.29 -18.66
CA THR A 11 34.40 31.41 -19.04
C THR A 11 33.44 31.30 -17.86
N ALA A 12 32.27 31.96 -17.94
CA ALA A 12 31.20 31.77 -16.98
C ALA A 12 30.51 30.42 -17.25
N LEU A 13 30.67 29.44 -16.34
CA LEU A 13 29.82 28.25 -16.32
C LEU A 13 28.43 28.65 -15.80
N LEU A 14 27.45 28.70 -16.69
CA LEU A 14 26.04 28.71 -16.34
C LEU A 14 25.68 27.30 -15.84
N ALA A 15 25.54 27.14 -14.51
CA ALA A 15 24.91 25.97 -13.93
C ALA A 15 23.41 26.02 -14.27
N SER A 16 23.02 25.28 -15.31
CA SER A 16 21.62 25.04 -15.63
C SER A 16 21.01 24.12 -14.56
N THR A 17 20.33 24.71 -13.58
CA THR A 17 19.42 23.99 -12.68
C THR A 17 18.18 23.60 -13.46
N SER A 18 18.23 22.44 -14.13
CA SER A 18 17.03 21.75 -14.59
C SER A 18 16.21 21.38 -13.37
N THR A 19 15.18 22.17 -13.08
CA THR A 19 14.08 21.73 -12.22
C THR A 19 13.44 20.55 -12.94
N ALA A 20 13.75 19.34 -12.49
CA ALA A 20 13.06 18.14 -12.94
C ALA A 20 11.60 18.29 -12.51
N GLN A 21 10.75 18.84 -13.38
CA GLN A 21 9.32 18.66 -13.26
C GLN A 21 9.08 17.15 -13.29
N SER A 22 8.56 16.60 -12.18
CA SER A 22 8.08 15.23 -12.14
C SER A 22 7.00 15.10 -13.21
N VAL A 23 7.38 14.53 -14.35
CA VAL A 23 6.41 14.19 -15.39
C VAL A 23 5.60 13.06 -14.78
N ALA A 24 4.30 13.29 -14.66
CA ALA A 24 3.38 12.29 -14.15
C ALA A 24 3.52 11.02 -15.01
N SER A 25 4.12 9.98 -14.44
CA SER A 25 4.36 8.72 -15.16
C SER A 25 3.11 7.87 -15.09
N SER A 26 2.81 7.13 -16.15
CA SER A 26 1.87 6.02 -16.09
C SER A 26 2.60 4.76 -15.65
N SER A 27 1.98 3.93 -14.82
CA SER A 27 2.54 2.63 -14.45
C SER A 27 1.45 1.59 -14.31
N SER A 28 1.62 0.48 -15.03
CA SER A 28 0.71 -0.68 -14.92
C SER A 28 0.87 -1.45 -13.61
N LYS A 29 1.86 -1.09 -12.77
CA LYS A 29 2.10 -1.71 -11.46
C LYS A 29 1.26 -1.11 -10.34
N ARG A 30 0.68 0.09 -10.54
CA ARG A 30 -0.09 0.80 -9.51
C ARG A 30 -1.43 0.14 -9.26
N GLY A 31 -1.68 -0.19 -8.00
CA GLY A 31 -2.95 -0.67 -7.51
C GLY A 31 -3.65 0.30 -6.58
N LEU A 32 -4.78 -0.11 -6.03
CA LEU A 32 -5.49 0.64 -4.99
C LEU A 32 -5.68 -0.26 -3.77
N CYS A 33 -5.06 0.11 -2.64
CA CYS A 33 -5.47 -0.38 -1.32
C CYS A 33 -6.71 0.42 -0.91
N HIS A 34 -7.88 -0.09 -1.28
CA HIS A 34 -9.12 0.67 -1.20
C HIS A 34 -9.69 0.66 0.22
N VAL A 35 -9.84 1.86 0.78
CA VAL A 35 -10.48 2.10 2.07
C VAL A 35 -11.80 2.84 1.82
N PRO A 36 -12.97 2.19 1.94
CA PRO A 36 -14.24 2.82 1.63
C PRO A 36 -14.59 3.93 2.63
N SER A 37 -15.24 4.98 2.15
CA SER A 37 -15.76 6.06 2.97
C SER A 37 -17.28 5.99 3.10
N ASN A 38 -17.78 5.72 4.30
CA ASN A 38 -19.22 5.77 4.58
C ASN A 38 -19.79 7.20 4.49
N LYS A 39 -18.95 8.22 4.73
CA LYS A 39 -19.36 9.64 4.68
C LYS A 39 -19.32 10.22 3.27
N HIS A 40 -18.43 9.70 2.43
CA HIS A 40 -18.13 10.21 1.09
C HIS A 40 -17.96 9.07 0.08
N PRO A 41 -18.98 8.21 -0.11
CA PRO A 41 -18.89 7.10 -1.06
C PRO A 41 -18.68 7.58 -2.51
N GLU A 42 -19.01 8.83 -2.82
CA GLU A 42 -18.75 9.43 -4.13
C GLU A 42 -17.26 9.54 -4.49
N ASP A 43 -16.37 9.53 -3.49
CA ASP A 43 -14.92 9.61 -3.69
C ASP A 43 -14.38 8.40 -4.47
N ASP A 44 -15.09 7.27 -4.45
CA ASP A 44 -14.69 6.05 -5.17
C ASP A 44 -14.53 6.28 -6.67
N LYS A 45 -15.33 7.19 -7.23
CA LYS A 45 -15.26 7.56 -8.65
C LYS A 45 -13.95 8.26 -9.02
N ILE A 46 -13.25 8.85 -8.06
CA ILE A 46 -11.99 9.58 -8.31
C ILE A 46 -10.90 8.61 -8.76
N TRP A 47 -10.84 7.40 -8.19
CA TRP A 47 -9.78 6.43 -8.48
C TRP A 47 -9.87 5.82 -9.87
N LEU A 48 -11.03 5.96 -10.52
CA LEU A 48 -11.26 5.54 -11.90
C LEU A 48 -10.87 6.62 -12.93
N GLN A 49 -10.48 7.80 -12.46
CA GLN A 49 -10.19 8.96 -13.29
C GLN A 49 -8.69 9.24 -13.38
N GLY A 50 -8.32 10.11 -14.31
CA GLY A 50 -6.96 10.57 -14.51
C GLY A 50 -6.24 9.88 -15.67
N PRO A 51 -5.01 10.33 -16.00
CA PRO A 51 -4.25 9.79 -17.13
C PRO A 51 -3.73 8.36 -16.94
N SER A 52 -3.60 7.89 -15.70
CA SER A 52 -3.09 6.56 -15.34
C SER A 52 -3.81 6.03 -14.09
N PRO A 53 -5.10 5.68 -14.20
CA PRO A 53 -5.82 5.05 -13.09
C PRO A 53 -5.17 3.70 -12.70
N PRO A 54 -5.34 3.23 -11.46
CA PRO A 54 -4.79 1.95 -11.02
C PRO A 54 -5.35 0.78 -11.83
N THR A 55 -4.52 -0.24 -12.06
CA THR A 55 -4.86 -1.42 -12.90
C THR A 55 -5.37 -2.61 -12.08
N TRP A 56 -5.23 -2.55 -10.75
CA TRP A 56 -5.70 -3.57 -9.83
C TRP A 56 -6.11 -2.92 -8.49
N TYR A 57 -6.89 -3.64 -7.68
CA TYR A 57 -7.22 -3.20 -6.33
C TYR A 57 -7.56 -4.36 -5.42
N TYR A 58 -7.46 -4.10 -4.12
CA TYR A 58 -8.02 -4.93 -3.08
C TYR A 58 -8.68 -4.02 -2.03
N ASN A 59 -9.59 -4.57 -1.25
CA ASN A 59 -10.41 -3.84 -0.28
C ASN A 59 -10.49 -4.56 1.07
N TYR A 60 -9.48 -5.40 1.38
CA TYR A 60 -9.40 -6.24 2.58
C TYR A 60 -10.52 -7.28 2.72
N LYS A 61 -11.26 -7.59 1.65
CA LYS A 61 -12.41 -8.51 1.68
C LYS A 61 -12.29 -9.60 0.61
N PRO A 62 -13.08 -10.68 0.73
CA PRO A 62 -13.21 -11.67 -0.34
C PRO A 62 -13.95 -11.12 -1.57
N GLU A 63 -14.88 -10.18 -1.39
CA GLU A 63 -15.75 -9.66 -2.45
C GLU A 63 -15.36 -8.27 -2.96
N PRO A 64 -15.59 -7.98 -4.25
CA PRO A 64 -15.24 -6.69 -4.86
C PRO A 64 -16.09 -5.54 -4.31
N THR A 65 -15.52 -4.33 -4.38
CA THR A 65 -16.28 -3.09 -4.15
C THR A 65 -17.27 -2.89 -5.30
N ALA A 66 -18.54 -2.62 -4.98
CA ALA A 66 -19.62 -2.52 -5.96
C ALA A 66 -19.36 -1.48 -7.07
N GLU A 67 -18.75 -0.34 -6.73
CA GLU A 67 -18.40 0.72 -7.70
C GLU A 67 -17.41 0.22 -8.77
N TYR A 68 -16.49 -0.68 -8.41
CA TYR A 68 -15.44 -1.18 -9.31
C TYR A 68 -15.77 -2.56 -9.91
N ALA A 69 -16.81 -3.25 -9.43
CA ALA A 69 -17.12 -4.63 -9.81
C ALA A 69 -17.33 -4.84 -11.32
N LYS A 70 -17.73 -3.79 -12.05
CA LYS A 70 -17.91 -3.83 -13.52
C LYS A 70 -16.73 -3.26 -14.31
N ASN A 71 -15.70 -2.76 -13.63
CA ASN A 71 -14.54 -2.18 -14.27
C ASN A 71 -13.54 -3.27 -14.65
N THR A 72 -13.48 -3.62 -15.94
CA THR A 72 -12.56 -4.65 -16.44
C THR A 72 -11.11 -4.17 -16.56
N ALA A 73 -10.83 -2.87 -16.47
CA ALA A 73 -9.49 -2.31 -16.50
C ALA A 73 -8.80 -2.32 -15.12
N MET A 74 -9.58 -2.48 -14.04
CA MET A 74 -9.10 -2.48 -12.66
C MET A 74 -9.41 -3.84 -12.01
N GLN A 75 -8.45 -4.76 -12.08
CA GLN A 75 -8.63 -6.13 -11.60
C GLN A 75 -8.83 -6.17 -10.08
N PHE A 76 -9.90 -6.82 -9.62
CA PHE A 76 -10.09 -7.09 -8.19
C PHE A 76 -9.21 -8.26 -7.74
N VAL A 77 -8.57 -8.10 -6.58
CA VAL A 77 -7.74 -9.11 -5.91
C VAL A 77 -8.37 -9.41 -4.54
N PRO A 78 -9.04 -10.57 -4.39
CA PRO A 78 -9.62 -11.01 -3.12
C PRO A 78 -8.55 -11.19 -2.04
N MET A 79 -8.90 -10.90 -0.79
CA MET A 79 -8.01 -11.10 0.36
C MET A 79 -8.66 -11.98 1.43
N LEU A 80 -7.94 -13.03 1.86
CA LEU A 80 -8.24 -13.74 3.09
C LEU A 80 -7.61 -12.96 4.24
N TRP A 81 -8.33 -11.96 4.76
CA TRP A 81 -7.75 -10.95 5.66
C TRP A 81 -7.25 -11.52 6.99
N GLY A 82 -8.01 -12.42 7.60
CA GLY A 82 -7.73 -13.00 8.92
C GLY A 82 -8.46 -14.33 9.09
N ALA A 83 -8.39 -14.91 10.28
CA ALA A 83 -9.15 -16.10 10.61
C ALA A 83 -9.38 -16.26 12.12
N SER A 84 -10.36 -17.09 12.48
CA SER A 84 -10.68 -17.48 13.85
C SER A 84 -10.72 -19.00 13.98
N SER A 85 -10.44 -19.52 15.19
CA SER A 85 -10.67 -20.94 15.52
C SER A 85 -12.14 -21.34 15.42
N ASP A 86 -13.04 -20.36 15.48
CA ASP A 86 -14.48 -20.58 15.38
C ASP A 86 -14.98 -20.70 13.94
N ASP A 87 -14.17 -20.30 12.95
CA ASP A 87 -14.53 -20.34 11.53
C ASP A 87 -14.89 -21.77 11.08
N LYS A 88 -16.00 -21.88 10.34
CA LYS A 88 -16.50 -23.16 9.81
C LYS A 88 -16.40 -23.17 8.29
N GLY A 89 -16.05 -24.32 7.73
CA GLY A 89 -15.88 -24.47 6.28
C GLY A 89 -14.75 -23.62 5.72
N THR A 90 -14.89 -23.23 4.46
CA THR A 90 -13.88 -22.51 3.67
C THR A 90 -14.51 -21.30 2.95
N PRO A 91 -15.11 -20.35 3.68
CA PRO A 91 -15.91 -19.27 3.09
C PRO A 91 -15.14 -18.41 2.08
N PHE A 92 -13.83 -18.20 2.27
CA PHE A 92 -13.01 -17.47 1.31
C PHE A 92 -12.82 -18.26 0.01
N LEU A 93 -12.45 -19.54 0.11
CA LEU A 93 -12.34 -20.42 -1.05
C LEU A 93 -13.65 -20.51 -1.82
N ASP A 94 -14.77 -20.64 -1.10
CA ASP A 94 -16.11 -20.74 -1.68
C ASP A 94 -16.50 -19.44 -2.40
N SER A 95 -16.22 -18.28 -1.79
CA SER A 95 -16.46 -16.96 -2.41
C SER A 95 -15.63 -16.78 -3.69
N VAL A 96 -14.32 -17.10 -3.67
CA VAL A 96 -13.46 -16.98 -4.85
C VAL A 96 -13.91 -17.94 -5.97
N LYS A 97 -14.24 -19.19 -5.63
CA LYS A 97 -14.80 -20.16 -6.60
C LYS A 97 -16.09 -19.65 -7.23
N GLN A 98 -16.99 -19.08 -6.43
CA GLN A 98 -18.24 -18.53 -6.92
C GLN A 98 -18.01 -17.33 -7.86
N GLN A 99 -17.07 -16.44 -7.53
CA GLN A 99 -16.71 -15.31 -8.37
C GLN A 99 -16.16 -15.77 -9.73
N ILE A 100 -15.24 -16.75 -9.74
CA ILE A 100 -14.70 -17.33 -10.98
C ILE A 100 -15.81 -18.01 -11.79
N ALA A 101 -16.69 -18.79 -11.15
CA ALA A 101 -17.83 -19.43 -11.82
C ALA A 101 -18.80 -18.42 -12.46
N ASN A 102 -18.93 -17.23 -11.86
CA ASN A 102 -19.71 -16.11 -12.39
C ASN A 102 -18.98 -15.29 -13.47
N GLY A 103 -17.76 -15.70 -13.87
CA GLY A 103 -16.99 -15.07 -14.94
C GLY A 103 -16.01 -13.98 -14.50
N ALA A 104 -15.75 -13.83 -13.20
CA ALA A 104 -14.73 -12.89 -12.71
C ALA A 104 -13.31 -13.35 -13.09
N ASN A 105 -12.47 -12.43 -13.54
CA ASN A 105 -11.06 -12.69 -13.85
C ASN A 105 -10.19 -12.61 -12.58
N ILE A 106 -10.24 -13.65 -11.73
CA ILE A 106 -9.42 -13.73 -10.52
C ILE A 106 -8.15 -14.53 -10.83
N THR A 107 -7.01 -13.85 -10.96
CA THR A 107 -5.70 -14.48 -11.20
C THR A 107 -4.76 -14.43 -10.01
N TYR A 108 -5.09 -13.59 -9.02
CA TYR A 108 -4.31 -13.38 -7.80
C TYR A 108 -5.26 -13.33 -6.60
N VAL A 109 -4.78 -13.79 -5.46
CA VAL A 109 -5.39 -13.56 -4.14
C VAL A 109 -4.32 -13.15 -3.13
N LEU A 110 -4.69 -12.35 -2.14
CA LEU A 110 -3.84 -11.96 -1.02
C LEU A 110 -4.16 -12.82 0.21
N GLY A 111 -3.11 -13.19 0.96
CA GLY A 111 -3.24 -13.86 2.24
C GLY A 111 -3.53 -12.90 3.39
N PHE A 112 -3.27 -13.38 4.61
CA PHE A 112 -3.56 -12.66 5.85
C PHE A 112 -2.88 -11.28 5.92
N ASN A 113 -3.62 -10.32 6.46
CA ASN A 113 -3.19 -8.94 6.65
C ASN A 113 -2.61 -8.74 8.05
N GLU A 114 -1.33 -8.42 8.12
CA GLU A 114 -0.55 -8.20 9.35
C GLU A 114 -0.94 -9.18 10.47
N PRO A 115 -0.80 -10.50 10.24
CA PRO A 115 -1.16 -11.49 11.25
C PRO A 115 -0.27 -11.40 12.50
N ASP A 116 0.89 -10.76 12.39
CA ASP A 116 1.78 -10.41 13.49
C ASP A 116 1.35 -9.14 14.25
N GLY A 117 0.46 -8.33 13.67
CA GLY A 117 -0.10 -7.11 14.26
C GLY A 117 -1.42 -7.35 14.99
N GLY A 118 -1.71 -6.53 16.00
CA GLY A 118 -2.97 -6.56 16.73
C GLY A 118 -4.12 -5.93 15.96
N TYR A 119 -5.36 -6.28 16.31
CA TYR A 119 -6.56 -5.64 15.75
C TYR A 119 -6.56 -4.12 15.95
N ASP A 120 -6.00 -3.65 17.08
CA ASP A 120 -5.86 -2.24 17.45
C ASP A 120 -4.99 -1.42 16.49
N THR A 121 -4.11 -2.09 15.74
CA THR A 121 -3.29 -1.46 14.70
C THR A 121 -3.78 -1.75 13.28
N GLY A 122 -4.90 -2.46 13.13
CA GLY A 122 -5.45 -2.88 11.84
C GLY A 122 -4.95 -4.24 11.34
N GLY A 123 -4.20 -4.98 12.17
CA GLY A 123 -3.75 -6.34 11.85
C GLY A 123 -4.77 -7.41 12.21
N SER A 124 -4.54 -8.63 11.73
CA SER A 124 -5.45 -9.76 11.92
C SER A 124 -5.16 -10.62 13.15
N SER A 125 -4.10 -10.32 13.91
CA SER A 125 -3.76 -10.94 15.19
C SER A 125 -3.90 -12.46 15.19
N LEU A 126 -3.12 -13.12 14.34
CA LEU A 126 -3.29 -14.53 14.01
C LEU A 126 -2.09 -15.38 14.43
N ALA A 127 -2.31 -16.47 15.16
CA ALA A 127 -1.25 -17.42 15.46
C ALA A 127 -0.80 -18.15 14.18
N ALA A 128 0.52 -18.34 14.02
CA ALA A 128 1.11 -18.99 12.84
C ALA A 128 0.54 -20.40 12.56
N SER A 129 0.24 -21.18 13.61
CA SER A 129 -0.34 -22.53 13.47
C SER A 129 -1.77 -22.50 12.93
N LEU A 130 -2.60 -21.57 13.41
CA LEU A 130 -3.95 -21.36 12.88
C LEU A 130 -3.87 -20.84 11.43
N ALA A 131 -3.00 -19.88 11.16
CA ALA A 131 -2.77 -19.37 9.81
C ALA A 131 -2.38 -20.48 8.83
N ALA A 132 -1.44 -21.36 9.20
CA ALA A 132 -1.03 -22.49 8.37
C ALA A 132 -2.18 -23.48 8.11
N ALA A 133 -3.00 -23.78 9.12
CA ALA A 133 -4.17 -24.64 8.96
C ALA A 133 -5.21 -24.03 8.01
N ARG A 134 -5.53 -22.74 8.18
CA ARG A 134 -6.49 -22.02 7.32
C ARG A 134 -5.96 -21.82 5.90
N TRP A 135 -4.67 -21.51 5.74
CA TRP A 135 -4.03 -21.41 4.43
C TRP A 135 -4.17 -22.71 3.63
N LYS A 136 -3.85 -23.86 4.25
CA LYS A 136 -4.00 -25.17 3.60
C LYS A 136 -5.45 -25.48 3.21
N ALA A 137 -6.41 -25.01 4.00
CA ALA A 137 -7.83 -25.25 3.73
C ALA A 137 -8.41 -24.31 2.67
N GLU A 138 -8.00 -23.03 2.65
CA GLU A 138 -8.66 -21.99 1.87
C GLU A 138 -7.84 -21.40 0.72
N MET A 139 -6.51 -21.36 0.85
CA MET A 139 -5.62 -20.73 -0.13
C MET A 139 -5.04 -21.77 -1.09
N GLU A 140 -4.44 -22.85 -0.60
CA GLU A 140 -3.80 -23.86 -1.46
C GLU A 140 -4.72 -24.42 -2.57
N PRO A 141 -6.00 -24.76 -2.30
CA PRO A 141 -6.88 -25.31 -3.34
C PRO A 141 -7.15 -24.34 -4.50
N LEU A 142 -6.94 -23.03 -4.32
CA LEU A 142 -7.11 -22.05 -5.40
C LEU A 142 -6.06 -22.21 -6.50
N LYS A 143 -4.90 -22.83 -6.21
CA LYS A 143 -3.87 -23.12 -7.22
C LYS A 143 -4.39 -24.07 -8.30
N GLU A 144 -5.31 -24.98 -7.96
CA GLU A 144 -5.95 -25.89 -8.94
C GLU A 144 -6.78 -25.13 -9.98
N LEU A 145 -7.20 -23.90 -9.66
CA LEU A 145 -7.92 -22.99 -10.55
C LEU A 145 -6.97 -22.04 -11.31
N GLY A 146 -5.65 -22.21 -11.15
CA GLY A 146 -4.64 -21.34 -11.76
C GLY A 146 -4.46 -19.98 -11.06
N VAL A 147 -5.04 -19.81 -9.87
CA VAL A 147 -4.91 -18.58 -9.07
C VAL A 147 -3.56 -18.56 -8.36
N LYS A 148 -2.86 -17.41 -8.44
CA LYS A 148 -1.60 -17.18 -7.73
C LYS A 148 -1.83 -16.69 -6.31
N LEU A 149 -1.09 -17.22 -5.34
CA LEU A 149 -1.28 -16.95 -3.93
C LEU A 149 -0.23 -15.97 -3.39
N GLY A 150 -0.67 -14.87 -2.80
CA GLY A 150 0.20 -13.94 -2.08
C GLY A 150 0.44 -14.44 -0.66
N ALA A 151 1.71 -14.54 -0.25
CA ALA A 151 2.07 -14.85 1.14
C ALA A 151 1.39 -13.89 2.14
N PRO A 152 1.33 -14.21 3.44
CA PRO A 152 0.83 -13.27 4.44
C PRO A 152 1.63 -11.95 4.42
N GLY A 153 0.92 -10.81 4.35
CA GLY A 153 1.52 -9.48 4.40
C GLY A 153 1.76 -9.08 5.84
N VAL A 154 2.97 -9.28 6.35
CA VAL A 154 3.33 -8.95 7.74
C VAL A 154 3.75 -7.48 7.90
N THR A 155 3.76 -6.97 9.12
CA THR A 155 4.33 -5.65 9.39
C THR A 155 5.81 -5.59 9.00
N GLY A 156 6.31 -4.38 8.70
CA GLY A 156 7.72 -4.16 8.33
C GLY A 156 8.76 -4.40 9.45
N ALA A 157 8.32 -4.80 10.65
CA ALA A 157 9.15 -5.03 11.82
C ALA A 157 9.77 -6.44 11.86
N GLU A 158 10.75 -6.66 12.75
CA GLU A 158 11.37 -8.00 12.91
C GLU A 158 10.37 -9.04 13.44
N THR A 159 9.33 -8.61 14.18
CA THR A 159 8.23 -9.49 14.60
C THR A 159 7.48 -10.09 13.42
N GLY A 160 7.31 -9.33 12.34
CA GLY A 160 6.72 -9.85 11.10
C GLY A 160 7.59 -10.91 10.44
N TRP A 161 8.90 -10.71 10.43
CA TRP A 161 9.86 -11.73 9.96
C TRP A 161 9.80 -13.01 10.77
N GLN A 162 9.81 -12.89 12.10
CA GLN A 162 9.69 -14.05 12.98
C GLN A 162 8.37 -14.78 12.80
N TRP A 163 7.28 -14.03 12.58
CA TRP A 163 5.97 -14.61 12.30
C TRP A 163 5.97 -15.41 10.99
N LEU A 164 6.56 -14.87 9.91
CA LEU A 164 6.68 -15.59 8.63
C LEU A 164 7.49 -16.88 8.78
N GLU A 165 8.60 -16.86 9.51
CA GLU A 165 9.39 -18.08 9.77
C GLU A 165 8.58 -19.14 10.51
N ASN A 166 7.84 -18.73 11.56
CA ASN A 166 6.95 -19.63 12.28
C ASN A 166 5.84 -20.16 11.37
N PHE A 167 5.23 -19.34 10.53
CA PHE A 167 4.20 -19.74 9.57
C PHE A 167 4.72 -20.82 8.62
N TYR A 168 5.88 -20.64 8.00
CA TYR A 168 6.45 -21.66 7.10
C TYR A 168 6.81 -22.96 7.84
N ASN A 169 7.27 -22.88 9.10
CA ASN A 169 7.50 -24.05 9.93
C ASN A 169 6.20 -24.82 10.20
N GLU A 170 5.14 -24.14 10.61
CA GLU A 170 3.80 -24.71 10.86
C GLU A 170 3.14 -25.27 9.58
N CYS A 171 3.47 -24.67 8.43
CA CYS A 171 3.05 -25.18 7.13
C CYS A 171 3.66 -26.54 6.80
N ASN A 172 4.88 -26.84 7.27
CA ASN A 172 5.60 -28.09 7.01
C ASN A 172 5.57 -28.49 5.51
N GLY A 173 5.85 -27.53 4.63
CA GLY A 173 5.83 -27.70 3.16
C GLY A 173 4.44 -27.65 2.51
N GLY A 174 3.37 -27.47 3.29
CA GLY A 174 1.99 -27.41 2.79
C GLY A 174 1.50 -26.01 2.40
N CYS A 175 2.34 -24.97 2.44
CA CYS A 175 1.96 -23.61 2.02
C CYS A 175 2.94 -23.12 0.95
N ASN A 176 2.43 -22.82 -0.23
CA ASN A 176 3.17 -22.59 -1.47
C ASN A 176 2.76 -21.26 -2.12
N PRO A 177 3.08 -20.10 -1.51
CA PRO A 177 2.83 -18.80 -2.11
C PRO A 177 3.62 -18.62 -3.41
N ASP A 178 3.09 -17.81 -4.33
CA ASP A 178 3.67 -17.50 -5.64
C ASP A 178 4.33 -16.10 -5.67
N PHE A 179 3.93 -15.22 -4.76
CA PHE A 179 4.49 -13.87 -4.61
C PHE A 179 4.45 -13.42 -3.14
N VAL A 180 5.22 -12.38 -2.81
CA VAL A 180 5.36 -11.87 -1.43
C VAL A 180 4.79 -10.46 -1.33
N PRO A 181 3.62 -10.28 -0.67
CA PRO A 181 3.15 -9.00 -0.19
C PRO A 181 4.10 -8.40 0.86
N VAL A 182 4.32 -7.09 0.79
CA VAL A 182 5.18 -6.34 1.71
C VAL A 182 4.45 -5.10 2.18
N HIS A 183 4.45 -4.89 3.50
CA HIS A 183 3.97 -3.66 4.14
C HIS A 183 5.16 -2.85 4.66
N TRP A 184 5.09 -1.52 4.49
CA TRP A 184 6.10 -0.64 5.06
C TRP A 184 5.56 0.73 5.46
N TYR A 185 5.69 1.06 6.74
CA TYR A 185 5.37 2.38 7.27
C TYR A 185 6.62 2.98 7.93
N GLY A 186 7.33 3.84 7.20
CA GLY A 186 8.62 4.37 7.65
C GLY A 186 9.37 5.12 6.55
N ASN A 187 10.65 5.41 6.77
CA ASN A 187 11.48 6.14 5.80
C ASN A 187 11.77 5.31 4.54
N PHE A 188 12.23 6.00 3.48
CA PHE A 188 12.51 5.39 2.18
C PHE A 188 13.64 4.35 2.23
N GLU A 189 14.75 4.65 2.93
CA GLU A 189 15.91 3.75 2.99
C GLU A 189 15.56 2.43 3.68
N GLY A 190 14.79 2.50 4.77
CA GLY A 190 14.30 1.31 5.46
C GLY A 190 13.39 0.47 4.57
N MET A 191 12.51 1.12 3.80
CA MET A 191 11.63 0.45 2.83
C MET A 191 12.43 -0.35 1.80
N MET A 192 13.41 0.30 1.17
CA MET A 192 14.23 -0.32 0.13
C MET A 192 15.09 -1.45 0.70
N SER A 193 15.61 -1.30 1.93
CA SER A 193 16.34 -2.35 2.63
C SER A 193 15.44 -3.55 2.94
N HIS A 194 14.23 -3.32 3.45
CA HIS A 194 13.28 -4.37 3.78
C HIS A 194 12.86 -5.16 2.53
N ILE A 195 12.49 -4.48 1.44
CA ILE A 195 12.16 -5.13 0.16
C ILE A 195 13.38 -5.89 -0.38
N GLY A 196 14.59 -5.34 -0.25
CA GLY A 196 15.84 -6.02 -0.59
C GLY A 196 16.02 -7.34 0.16
N ARG A 197 15.75 -7.37 1.47
CA ARG A 197 15.77 -8.60 2.28
C ARG A 197 14.75 -9.63 1.79
N VAL A 198 13.52 -9.20 1.46
CA VAL A 198 12.47 -10.06 0.89
C VAL A 198 12.92 -10.68 -0.43
N THR A 199 13.39 -9.87 -1.38
CA THR A 199 13.86 -10.38 -2.68
C THR A 199 15.05 -11.33 -2.57
N SER A 200 15.91 -11.14 -1.57
CA SER A 200 17.06 -12.03 -1.32
C SER A 200 16.64 -13.35 -0.66
N LYS A 201 15.63 -13.33 0.21
CA LYS A 201 15.08 -14.53 0.86
C LYS A 201 14.30 -15.41 -0.13
N TRP A 202 13.52 -14.79 -1.02
CA TRP A 202 12.69 -15.48 -2.01
C TRP A 202 13.01 -15.01 -3.44
N PRO A 203 14.20 -15.36 -3.98
CA PRO A 203 14.68 -14.84 -5.26
C PRO A 203 13.83 -15.23 -6.47
N ASN A 204 13.03 -16.29 -6.35
CA ASN A 204 12.16 -16.79 -7.41
C ASN A 204 10.73 -16.26 -7.33
N MET A 205 10.42 -15.40 -6.36
CA MET A 205 9.10 -14.78 -6.19
C MET A 205 9.14 -13.30 -6.54
N THR A 206 8.04 -12.82 -7.13
CA THR A 206 7.83 -11.38 -7.30
C THR A 206 7.37 -10.75 -5.98
N VAL A 207 7.65 -9.46 -5.82
CA VAL A 207 7.17 -8.66 -4.68
C VAL A 207 5.98 -7.82 -5.08
N TRP A 208 4.99 -7.78 -4.19
CA TRP A 208 3.87 -6.84 -4.24
C TRP A 208 3.99 -5.92 -3.01
N VAL A 209 4.18 -4.62 -3.19
CA VAL A 209 4.19 -3.66 -2.07
C VAL A 209 2.74 -3.24 -1.82
N THR A 210 1.99 -4.06 -1.10
CA THR A 210 0.53 -3.90 -0.94
C THR A 210 0.16 -2.73 -0.03
N GLU A 211 1.03 -2.36 0.89
CA GLU A 211 0.86 -1.14 1.68
C GLU A 211 2.18 -0.45 1.90
N TYR A 212 2.24 0.85 1.62
CA TYR A 212 3.37 1.64 2.04
C TYR A 212 3.02 3.11 2.26
N GLY A 213 3.73 3.73 3.18
CA GLY A 213 3.61 5.14 3.50
C GLY A 213 4.72 5.62 4.42
N TYR A 214 4.83 6.93 4.60
CA TYR A 214 5.73 7.51 5.60
C TYR A 214 4.90 8.34 6.57
N PRO A 215 4.45 7.73 7.69
CA PRO A 215 3.46 8.35 8.54
C PRO A 215 3.91 9.66 9.18
N ASN A 216 2.97 10.59 9.32
CA ASN A 216 3.09 11.81 10.13
C ASN A 216 4.25 12.75 9.75
N GLN A 217 4.69 12.69 8.49
CA GLN A 217 5.76 13.55 7.99
C GLN A 217 5.27 14.93 7.56
N PRO A 218 6.16 15.94 7.57
CA PRO A 218 5.93 17.22 6.89
C PRO A 218 5.56 17.02 5.42
N LEU A 219 4.85 17.99 4.83
CA LEU A 219 4.32 17.88 3.48
C LEU A 219 5.41 17.57 2.44
N GLU A 220 6.51 18.30 2.46
CA GLU A 220 7.62 18.13 1.52
C GLU A 220 8.25 16.74 1.64
N GLU A 221 8.39 16.22 2.85
CA GLU A 221 8.96 14.90 3.11
C GLU A 221 8.02 13.77 2.66
N ALA A 222 6.70 13.91 2.90
CA ALA A 222 5.70 12.97 2.39
C ALA A 222 5.68 12.92 0.85
N GLN A 223 5.74 14.10 0.21
CA GLN A 223 5.81 14.22 -1.25
C GLN A 223 7.10 13.65 -1.83
N SER A 224 8.25 13.91 -1.17
CA SER A 224 9.55 13.38 -1.56
C SER A 224 9.58 11.85 -1.47
N PHE A 225 9.11 11.29 -0.34
CA PHE A 225 8.99 9.85 -0.14
C PHE A 225 8.15 9.19 -1.24
N TYR A 226 7.00 9.77 -1.57
CA TYR A 226 6.13 9.26 -2.62
C TYR A 226 6.83 9.25 -4.00
N ASN A 227 7.49 10.36 -4.38
CA ASN A 227 8.16 10.43 -5.68
C ASN A 227 9.34 9.44 -5.79
N MET A 228 10.14 9.30 -4.73
CA MET A 228 11.24 8.33 -4.70
C MET A 228 10.73 6.89 -4.78
N SER A 229 9.73 6.54 -3.98
CA SER A 229 9.12 5.19 -3.97
C SER A 229 8.51 4.81 -5.31
N ALA A 230 7.67 5.66 -5.91
CA ALA A 230 7.06 5.39 -7.21
C ALA A 230 8.12 5.17 -8.30
N THR A 231 9.17 6.01 -8.34
CA THR A 231 10.28 5.88 -9.30
C THR A 231 11.03 4.56 -9.11
N SER A 232 11.32 4.18 -7.87
CA SER A 232 12.01 2.91 -7.57
C SER A 232 11.16 1.69 -7.91
N PHE A 233 9.87 1.72 -7.62
CA PHE A 233 8.99 0.58 -7.88
C PHE A 233 8.71 0.39 -9.36
N ASP A 234 8.56 1.49 -10.11
CA ASP A 234 8.43 1.44 -11.57
C ASP A 234 9.69 0.84 -12.22
N SER A 235 10.88 1.18 -11.71
CA SER A 235 12.16 0.73 -12.29
C SER A 235 12.64 -0.65 -11.82
N TRP A 236 12.22 -1.16 -10.67
CA TRP A 236 12.66 -2.47 -10.15
C TRP A 236 11.83 -3.63 -10.73
N PRO A 237 12.41 -4.56 -11.54
CA PRO A 237 11.64 -5.60 -12.20
C PRO A 237 10.96 -6.63 -11.27
N ASN A 238 11.55 -6.94 -10.12
CA ASN A 238 10.95 -7.88 -9.15
C ASN A 238 9.70 -7.32 -8.47
N ILE A 239 9.55 -5.99 -8.39
CA ILE A 239 8.33 -5.36 -7.90
C ILE A 239 7.37 -5.29 -9.09
N THR A 240 6.27 -6.02 -8.98
CA THR A 240 5.29 -6.10 -10.07
C THR A 240 4.03 -5.30 -9.76
N HIS A 241 3.75 -5.07 -8.48
CA HIS A 241 2.55 -4.41 -7.99
C HIS A 241 2.89 -3.55 -6.78
N TYR A 242 2.31 -2.36 -6.67
CA TYR A 242 2.38 -1.55 -5.47
C TYR A 242 1.11 -0.72 -5.25
N SER A 243 0.75 -0.48 -3.99
CA SER A 243 -0.38 0.35 -3.59
C SER A 243 -0.01 1.28 -2.44
N TYR A 244 -0.07 2.58 -2.69
CA TYR A 244 0.23 3.61 -1.69
C TYR A 244 -0.93 3.75 -0.70
N PHE A 245 -0.65 3.68 0.60
CA PHE A 245 -1.68 3.78 1.63
C PHE A 245 -2.06 5.25 1.88
N GLY A 246 -2.98 5.75 1.05
CA GLY A 246 -3.43 7.14 1.11
C GLY A 246 -4.79 7.41 0.46
N ALA A 247 -5.51 6.39 0.00
CA ALA A 247 -6.75 6.51 -0.79
C ALA A 247 -7.99 6.91 0.06
N PHE A 248 -7.87 8.01 0.79
CA PHE A 248 -8.88 8.56 1.70
C PHE A 248 -8.64 10.07 1.88
N ARG A 249 -9.58 10.75 2.55
CA ARG A 249 -9.48 12.16 2.89
C ARG A 249 -8.53 12.41 4.07
N SER A 250 -7.86 13.56 4.04
CA SER A 250 -6.81 13.91 5.00
C SER A 250 -7.27 14.09 6.44
N ASP A 251 -8.57 14.33 6.67
CA ASP A 251 -9.16 14.51 7.99
C ASP A 251 -9.42 13.20 8.74
N VAL A 252 -9.42 12.06 8.04
CA VAL A 252 -9.58 10.70 8.60
C VAL A 252 -8.31 9.86 8.54
N SER A 253 -7.22 10.42 8.02
CA SER A 253 -5.94 9.71 7.87
C SER A 253 -5.31 9.35 9.23
N ASN A 254 -5.09 8.06 9.47
CA ASN A 254 -4.33 7.53 10.60
C ASN A 254 -2.80 7.57 10.37
N VAL A 255 -2.35 7.80 9.14
CA VAL A 255 -0.93 7.97 8.76
C VAL A 255 -0.55 9.45 8.58
N GLY A 256 -1.41 10.36 9.02
CA GLY A 256 -1.20 11.81 8.94
C GLY A 256 -1.76 12.43 7.65
N ALA A 257 -2.24 13.66 7.76
CA ALA A 257 -2.93 14.37 6.68
C ALA A 257 -2.11 14.49 5.38
N ASN A 258 -0.79 14.67 5.49
CA ASN A 258 0.08 14.89 4.33
C ASN A 258 0.32 13.64 3.47
N ALA A 259 0.02 12.45 4.00
CA ALA A 259 0.07 11.20 3.25
C ALA A 259 -1.26 10.89 2.53
N ALA A 260 -2.32 11.66 2.75
CA ALA A 260 -3.60 11.42 2.11
C ALA A 260 -3.59 11.87 0.62
N MET A 261 -4.28 11.11 -0.22
CA MET A 261 -4.46 11.40 -1.63
C MET A 261 -5.60 12.38 -1.89
N LEU A 262 -6.52 12.54 -0.94
CA LEU A 262 -7.55 13.57 -0.96
C LEU A 262 -7.36 14.55 0.21
N THR A 263 -7.64 15.83 -0.02
CA THR A 263 -7.84 16.79 1.05
C THR A 263 -9.11 16.44 1.83
N GLN A 264 -9.32 17.11 2.97
CA GLN A 264 -10.56 17.05 3.75
C GLN A 264 -11.82 17.38 2.93
N ASP A 265 -11.66 18.13 1.83
CA ASP A 265 -12.75 18.55 0.95
C ASP A 265 -12.94 17.61 -0.27
N GLY A 266 -12.28 16.45 -0.29
CA GLY A 266 -12.38 15.48 -1.39
C GLY A 266 -11.64 15.87 -2.67
N LYS A 267 -10.71 16.84 -2.60
CA LYS A 267 -9.90 17.24 -3.76
C LYS A 267 -8.59 16.46 -3.79
N LEU A 268 -8.12 16.06 -4.97
CA LEU A 268 -6.81 15.44 -5.13
C LEU A 268 -5.70 16.32 -4.55
N THR A 269 -4.89 15.76 -3.65
CA THR A 269 -3.60 16.33 -3.24
C THR A 269 -2.58 16.18 -4.37
N ASP A 270 -1.38 16.72 -4.20
CA ASP A 270 -0.29 16.46 -5.13
C ASP A 270 0.00 14.96 -5.25
N ILE A 271 0.12 14.24 -4.12
CA ILE A 271 0.34 12.78 -4.11
C ILE A 271 -0.80 12.06 -4.84
N GLY A 272 -2.06 12.39 -4.52
CA GLY A 272 -3.21 11.77 -5.17
C GLY A 272 -3.22 11.98 -6.69
N SER A 273 -2.94 13.20 -7.14
CA SER A 273 -2.88 13.51 -8.57
C SER A 273 -1.73 12.79 -9.26
N TRP A 274 -0.52 12.83 -8.68
CA TRP A 274 0.65 12.14 -9.24
C TRP A 274 0.42 10.62 -9.34
N TYR A 275 -0.25 10.02 -8.35
CA TYR A 275 -0.59 8.60 -8.35
C TYR A 275 -1.46 8.20 -9.54
N LEU A 276 -2.44 9.04 -9.86
CA LEU A 276 -3.33 8.87 -11.01
C LEU A 276 -2.70 9.36 -12.33
N GLY A 277 -1.42 9.72 -12.34
CA GLY A 277 -0.71 10.22 -13.53
C GLY A 277 -1.06 11.67 -13.92
N GLY A 278 -1.61 12.46 -13.00
CA GLY A 278 -1.91 13.89 -13.18
C GLY A 278 -0.79 14.83 -12.70
N PRO A 279 -0.88 16.14 -13.04
CA PRO A 279 0.07 17.16 -12.59
C PRO A 279 -0.13 17.54 -11.11
N ALA A 280 0.82 18.26 -10.52
CA ALA A 280 0.65 18.83 -9.18
C ALA A 280 -0.59 19.74 -9.10
N THR A 281 -1.43 19.55 -8.08
CA THR A 281 -2.68 20.30 -7.86
C THR A 281 -2.47 21.47 -6.92
N LYS A 282 -1.42 21.44 -6.09
CA LYS A 282 -1.13 22.39 -5.01
C LYS A 282 -2.21 22.45 -3.93
N ASN A 283 -3.09 21.45 -3.89
CA ASN A 283 -4.09 21.32 -2.83
C ASN A 283 -3.40 20.78 -1.57
N ILE A 284 -3.34 21.61 -0.52
CA ILE A 284 -2.70 21.25 0.73
C ILE A 284 -3.69 20.52 1.64
N PRO A 285 -3.44 19.25 2.02
CA PRO A 285 -4.29 18.53 2.94
C PRO A 285 -4.21 19.13 4.36
N LYS A 286 -5.33 19.08 5.09
CA LYS A 286 -5.40 19.52 6.49
C LYS A 286 -5.91 18.39 7.37
N LYS A 287 -5.45 18.37 8.62
CA LYS A 287 -6.05 17.53 9.67
C LYS A 287 -7.46 18.08 10.00
N SER A 288 -8.33 17.22 10.53
CA SER A 288 -9.62 17.66 11.07
C SER A 288 -9.43 18.80 12.08
N ALA A 289 -10.25 19.86 11.98
CA ALA A 289 -10.23 20.98 12.92
C ALA A 289 -10.48 20.55 14.38
N ALA A 290 -11.09 19.37 14.59
CA ALA A 290 -11.30 18.80 15.92
C ALA A 290 -10.01 18.39 16.64
N ALA A 291 -8.91 18.15 15.91
CA ALA A 291 -7.61 17.78 16.50
C ALA A 291 -6.74 18.99 16.87
N ALA A 292 -7.06 20.19 16.38
CA ALA A 292 -6.24 21.40 16.58
C ALA A 292 -6.38 22.02 18.00
N ALA A 293 -7.34 21.57 18.80
CA ALA A 293 -7.59 22.10 20.14
C ALA A 293 -6.81 21.38 21.27
N ALA A 294 -6.09 20.30 20.99
CA ALA A 294 -5.32 19.56 22.00
C ALA A 294 -3.82 19.93 21.95
N GLY A 295 -3.50 21.20 22.15
CA GLY A 295 -2.13 21.64 22.45
C GLY A 295 -1.85 21.48 23.93
N VAL A 296 -1.11 20.44 24.32
CA VAL A 296 -0.54 20.29 25.69
C VAL A 296 0.98 20.15 25.53
N PRO A 297 1.80 20.89 26.33
CA PRO A 297 3.24 21.01 26.08
C PRO A 297 4.00 19.73 26.46
N ALA A 298 5.17 19.58 25.85
CA ALA A 298 6.06 18.44 25.97
C ALA A 298 6.52 18.19 27.42
N GLN A 299 5.92 17.20 28.08
CA GLN A 299 6.56 16.36 29.11
C GLN A 299 5.59 15.24 29.55
N ALA A 300 6.18 14.07 29.84
CA ALA A 300 5.56 12.81 30.30
C ALA A 300 5.04 11.87 29.19
N TYR A 301 5.92 10.96 28.76
CA TYR A 301 5.53 9.68 28.18
C TYR A 301 4.88 8.82 29.27
N ALA A 302 3.56 8.65 29.21
CA ALA A 302 2.85 7.43 29.57
C ALA A 302 1.34 7.60 29.27
N PHE A 303 0.75 6.51 28.77
CA PHE A 303 -0.68 6.24 28.59
C PHE A 303 -1.39 6.66 27.29
N ALA A 304 -1.69 5.60 26.54
CA ALA A 304 -3.01 5.23 26.03
C ALA A 304 -3.73 6.24 25.13
N ALA A 305 -3.63 6.00 23.81
CA ALA A 305 -4.66 6.41 22.87
C ALA A 305 -5.52 5.19 22.51
N THR A 306 -6.60 4.99 23.27
CA THR A 306 -7.77 4.24 22.82
C THR A 306 -8.70 5.24 22.13
N VAL A 307 -8.89 5.18 20.81
CA VAL A 307 -10.11 5.70 20.14
C VAL A 307 -10.38 4.99 18.80
N ALA A 308 -11.58 4.39 18.76
CA ALA A 308 -12.49 4.16 17.64
C ALA A 308 -12.13 3.21 16.48
N MET A 309 -12.20 1.91 16.78
CA MET A 309 -12.26 0.81 15.82
C MET A 309 -13.68 0.59 15.21
N TRP A 310 -14.47 1.65 14.97
CA TRP A 310 -15.91 1.49 14.67
C TRP A 310 -16.43 2.28 13.46
N LEU A 311 -15.57 2.65 12.49
CA LEU A 311 -16.04 3.38 11.30
C LEU A 311 -15.67 2.76 9.94
N PHE A 312 -14.98 1.62 9.91
CA PHE A 312 -14.64 0.93 8.65
C PHE A 312 -15.35 -0.42 8.45
N TRP A 313 -16.16 -0.86 9.42
CA TRP A 313 -16.76 -2.19 9.40
C TRP A 313 -18.21 -2.16 9.91
N ALA A 314 -19.11 -1.74 9.02
CA ALA A 314 -20.52 -2.08 8.97
C ALA A 314 -20.97 -2.05 7.51
#